data_AF-A0A7R9DS80-F1
#
_entry.id   AF-A0A7R9DS80-F1
#
_cell.length_a   1.000
_cell.length_b   1.000
_cell.length_c   1.000
_cell.angle_alpha   90.00
_cell.angle_beta   90.00
_cell.angle_gamma   90.00
#
_symmetry.space_group_name_H-M   'P 1'
#
loop_
_entity.id
_entity.type
_entity.pdbx_description
1 polymer ?
#
loop_
_entity_poly.entity_id
_entity_poly.type
_entity_poly.pdbx_seq_one_letter_code
_entity_poly.pdbx_strand_id
1 'polypeptide(L)'
;GILERLAEGVVIGDGGFVFALEKRGYVKAGPWTPEATCENPEAVIQLHREFLRAGADVMQAFTFYACDTKLDNRGNDAGQKFTV
;
A
#
# COMPACT_ATOMS: atom_id res chain seq x y z
N GLY A 1 5.70 3.27 -22.09
CA GLY A 1 4.93 2.50 -21.10
C GLY A 1 5.87 1.63 -20.28
N ILE A 2 5.34 0.71 -19.45
CA ILE A 2 6.18 -0.18 -18.64
C ILE A 2 6.98 -1.16 -19.50
N LEU A 3 6.43 -1.62 -20.63
CA LEU A 3 7.09 -2.58 -21.53
C LEU A 3 8.33 -1.99 -22.19
N GLU A 4 8.28 -0.72 -22.60
CA GLU A 4 9.41 -0.01 -23.21
C GLU A 4 10.54 0.19 -22.21
N ARG A 5 10.22 0.57 -20.96
CA ARG A 5 11.22 0.73 -19.89
C ARG A 5 11.93 -0.59 -19.57
N LEU A 6 11.19 -1.69 -19.51
CA LEU A 6 11.75 -3.02 -19.29
C LEU A 6 12.63 -3.50 -20.45
N ALA A 7 12.36 -3.05 -21.68
CA ALA A 7 13.20 -3.34 -22.84
C ALA A 7 14.49 -2.50 -22.87
N GLU A 8 14.43 -1.26 -22.35
CA GLU A 8 15.58 -0.34 -22.28
C GLU A 8 16.56 -0.68 -21.13
N GLY A 9 16.07 -1.22 -20.00
CA GLY A 9 16.92 -1.56 -18.87
C GLY A 9 16.19 -1.98 -17.60
N VAL A 10 16.88 -1.86 -16.47
CA VAL A 10 16.33 -2.18 -15.15
C VAL A 10 15.28 -1.16 -14.76
N VAL A 11 14.15 -1.63 -14.21
CA VAL A 11 13.08 -0.82 -13.63
C VAL A 11 13.03 -1.08 -12.13
N ILE A 12 13.08 -0.03 -11.32
CA ILE A 12 13.12 -0.11 -9.86
C ILE A 12 11.69 0.00 -9.31
N GLY A 13 11.27 -0.98 -8.51
CA GLY A 13 10.01 -0.94 -7.76
C GLY A 13 10.13 -0.15 -6.45
N ASP A 14 9.01 0.04 -5.77
CA ASP A 14 8.97 0.58 -4.42
C ASP A 14 9.29 -0.49 -3.35
N GLY A 15 9.13 -0.13 -2.07
CA GLY A 15 9.46 -0.99 -0.93
C GLY A 15 8.25 -1.40 -0.09
N GLY A 16 8.53 -1.99 1.07
CA GLY A 16 7.50 -2.55 1.95
C GLY A 16 6.63 -1.50 2.66
N PHE A 17 5.46 -1.18 2.09
CA PHE A 17 4.49 -0.25 2.67
C PHE A 17 4.05 -0.62 4.08
N VAL A 18 3.60 -1.87 4.28
CA VAL A 18 3.06 -2.35 5.57
C VAL A 18 4.06 -2.13 6.70
N PHE A 19 5.31 -2.55 6.49
CA PHE A 19 6.34 -2.45 7.51
C PHE A 19 6.76 -1.00 7.80
N ALA A 20 6.82 -0.16 6.76
CA ALA A 20 7.16 1.25 6.94
C ALA A 20 6.05 2.01 7.69
N LEU A 21 4.78 1.75 7.36
CA LEU A 21 3.63 2.34 8.05
C LEU A 21 3.45 1.79 9.46
N GLU A 22 3.73 0.50 9.70
CA GLU A 22 3.67 -0.11 11.04
C GLU A 22 4.69 0.52 11.99
N LYS A 23 5.94 0.72 11.53
CA LYS A 23 6.98 1.42 12.31
C LYS A 23 6.62 2.86 12.65
N ARG A 24 5.70 3.46 11.89
CA ARG A 24 5.18 4.82 12.09
C ARG A 24 3.88 4.86 12.89
N GLY A 25 3.34 3.69 13.25
CA GLY A 25 2.13 3.56 14.06
C GLY A 25 0.81 3.69 13.28
N TYR A 26 0.83 3.63 11.94
CA TYR A 26 -0.38 3.80 11.13
C TYR A 26 -1.13 2.49 10.85
N VAL A 27 -0.44 1.35 10.86
CA VAL A 27 -1.02 0.02 10.58
C VAL A 27 -0.44 -1.03 11.53
N LYS A 28 -1.09 -2.19 11.58
CA LYS A 28 -0.54 -3.40 12.18
C LYS A 28 -0.47 -4.49 11.12
N ALA A 29 0.71 -5.05 10.86
CA ALA A 29 0.87 -6.07 9.85
C ALA A 29 -0.10 -7.24 10.10
N GLY A 30 -0.91 -7.57 9.09
CA GLY A 30 -1.98 -8.55 9.22
C GLY A 30 -3.23 -8.12 8.45
N PRO A 31 -4.44 -8.45 8.93
CA PRO A 31 -5.66 -8.06 8.24
C PRO A 31 -5.98 -6.55 8.34
N TRP A 32 -5.36 -5.82 9.27
CA TRP A 32 -5.60 -4.40 9.56
C TRP A 32 -4.54 -3.51 8.89
N THR A 33 -4.69 -3.26 7.60
CA THR A 33 -3.64 -2.68 6.76
C THR A 33 -4.21 -1.75 5.68
N PRO A 34 -5.11 -2.18 4.78
CA PRO A 34 -5.56 -1.34 3.66
C PRO A 34 -6.44 -0.17 4.08
N GLU A 35 -7.12 -0.26 5.24
CA GLU A 35 -7.97 0.80 5.78
C GLU A 35 -7.21 2.09 6.07
N ALA A 36 -5.89 2.02 6.30
CA ALA A 36 -5.07 3.22 6.46
C ALA A 36 -5.05 4.11 5.22
N THR A 37 -5.37 3.58 4.03
CA THR A 37 -5.59 4.40 2.83
C THR A 37 -6.79 5.34 2.98
N CYS A 38 -7.82 4.92 3.71
CA CYS A 38 -9.02 5.71 3.97
C CYS A 38 -8.89 6.54 5.26
N GLU A 39 -8.30 5.96 6.31
CA GLU A 39 -8.23 6.58 7.65
C GLU A 39 -7.05 7.55 7.78
N ASN A 40 -5.93 7.27 7.10
CA ASN A 40 -4.68 8.03 7.18
C ASN A 40 -4.08 8.29 5.78
N PRO A 41 -4.83 8.87 4.83
CA PRO A 41 -4.40 9.01 3.43
C PRO A 41 -3.08 9.78 3.28
N GLU A 42 -2.86 10.80 4.10
CA GLU A 42 -1.63 11.59 4.09
C GLU A 42 -0.38 10.75 4.41
N ALA A 43 -0.48 9.76 5.29
CA ALA A 43 0.63 8.86 5.61
C ALA A 43 1.01 7.97 4.42
N VAL A 44 0.00 7.46 3.70
CA VAL A 44 0.19 6.62 2.51
C VAL A 44 0.78 7.45 1.36
N ILE A 45 0.25 8.65 1.12
CA ILE A 45 0.77 9.59 0.11
C ILE A 45 2.22 9.98 0.42
N GLN A 46 2.51 10.26 1.68
CA GLN A 46 3.84 10.65 2.12
C GLN A 46 4.86 9.53 1.87
N LEU A 47 4.49 8.28 2.16
CA LEU A 47 5.35 7.12 1.91
C LEU A 47 5.56 6.84 0.40
N HIS A 48 4.53 7.00 -0.43
CA HIS A 48 4.71 6.98 -1.89
C HIS A 48 5.74 8.02 -2.36
N ARG A 49 5.65 9.25 -1.85
CA ARG A 49 6.61 10.32 -2.19
C ARG A 49 8.02 10.00 -1.74
N GLU A 50 8.19 9.31 -0.61
CA GLU A 50 9.51 8.85 -0.16
C GLU A 50 10.10 7.79 -1.10
N PHE A 51 9.32 6.79 -1.53
CA PHE A 51 9.82 5.80 -2.49
C PHE A 51 10.14 6.41 -3.85
N LEU A 52 9.33 7.38 -4.30
CA LEU A 52 9.65 8.17 -5.50
C LEU A 52 11.00 8.90 -5.34
N ARG A 53 11.23 9.57 -4.20
CA ARG A 53 12.50 10.25 -3.91
C ARG A 53 13.68 9.29 -3.76
N ALA A 54 13.43 8.05 -3.34
CA ALA A 54 14.43 6.99 -3.24
C ALA A 54 14.79 6.35 -4.59
N GLY A 55 14.09 6.71 -5.67
CA GLY A 55 14.40 6.27 -7.03
C GLY A 55 13.48 5.18 -7.57
N ALA A 56 12.32 4.93 -6.97
CA ALA A 56 11.34 4.02 -7.54
C ALA A 56 10.78 4.55 -8.87
N ASP A 57 10.87 3.74 -9.94
CA ASP A 57 10.31 4.00 -11.26
C ASP A 57 8.81 3.66 -11.31
N VAL A 58 8.41 2.67 -10.52
CA VAL A 58 7.05 2.14 -10.44
C VAL A 58 6.68 1.98 -8.96
N MET A 59 5.46 2.39 -8.62
CA MET A 59 4.90 2.23 -7.29
C MET A 59 3.65 1.37 -7.33
N GLN A 60 3.50 0.50 -6.34
CA GLN A 60 2.34 -0.37 -6.19
C GLN A 60 1.31 0.30 -5.29
N ALA A 61 0.04 0.30 -5.72
CA ALA A 61 -1.04 0.78 -4.87
C ALA A 61 -1.09 -0.04 -3.56
N PHE A 62 -1.40 0.63 -2.44
CA PHE A 62 -1.48 0.01 -1.13
C PHE A 62 -2.77 -0.81 -0.93
N THR A 63 -2.99 -1.79 -1.80
CA THR A 63 -4.26 -2.54 -1.95
C THR A 63 -4.10 -4.06 -1.89
N PHE A 64 -2.94 -4.57 -1.46
CA PHE A 64 -2.67 -6.01 -1.41
C PHE A 64 -3.72 -6.82 -0.62
N TYR A 65 -4.29 -6.23 0.43
CA TYR A 65 -5.32 -6.84 1.28
C TYR A 65 -6.72 -6.25 1.06
N ALA A 66 -6.90 -5.38 0.06
CA ALA A 66 -8.13 -4.63 -0.18
C ALA A 66 -9.09 -5.42 -1.09
N CYS A 67 -9.59 -6.56 -0.60
CA CYS A 67 -10.70 -7.27 -1.23
C CYS A 67 -11.66 -7.80 -0.15
N ASP A 68 -12.94 -7.94 -0.50
CA ASP A 68 -14.04 -8.18 0.46
C ASP A 68 -13.72 -9.32 1.43
N THR A 69 -13.35 -10.50 0.90
CA THR A 69 -13.00 -11.67 1.72
C THR A 69 -11.84 -11.45 2.69
N LYS A 70 -10.95 -10.50 2.41
CA LYS A 70 -9.81 -10.13 3.24
C LYS A 70 -10.20 -9.06 4.24
N LEU A 71 -11.00 -8.10 3.84
CA LEU A 71 -11.50 -7.03 4.70
C LEU A 71 -12.45 -7.51 5.80
N ASP A 72 -13.09 -8.67 5.62
CA ASP A 72 -13.91 -9.34 6.64
C ASP A 72 -13.14 -10.38 7.48
N ASN A 73 -11.85 -10.60 7.17
CA ASN A 73 -11.09 -11.69 7.76
C ASN A 73 -10.71 -11.41 9.23
N ARG A 74 -10.83 -12.43 10.09
CA ARG A 74 -10.45 -12.41 11.52
C ARG A 74 -11.06 -11.25 12.33
N GLY A 75 -12.29 -10.86 12.01
CA GLY A 75 -13.00 -9.80 12.74
C GLY A 75 -12.47 -8.40 12.40
N ASN A 76 -11.95 -8.22 11.19
CA ASN A 76 -11.77 -6.87 10.65
C ASN A 76 -13.15 -6.35 10.19
N ASP A 77 -13.48 -5.11 10.58
CA ASP A 77 -14.75 -4.45 10.26
C ASP A 77 -14.63 -3.51 9.05
N ALA A 78 -13.44 -3.45 8.43
CA ALA A 78 -13.17 -2.57 7.29
C ALA A 78 -14.08 -2.88 6.08
N GLY A 79 -14.46 -4.13 5.86
CA GLY A 79 -15.44 -4.49 4.83
C GLY A 79 -16.77 -3.79 5.08
N GLN A 80 -17.35 -4.01 6.25
CA GLN A 80 -18.60 -3.36 6.66
C GLN A 80 -18.52 -1.83 6.62
N LYS A 81 -17.37 -1.24 6.99
CA LYS A 81 -17.19 0.21 7.06
C LYS A 81 -17.00 0.87 5.69
N PHE A 82 -16.38 0.18 4.73
CA PHE A 82 -15.89 0.79 3.49
C PHE A 82 -16.38 0.14 2.18
N THR A 83 -16.99 -1.06 2.20
CA THR A 83 -17.30 -1.84 0.98
C THR A 83 -18.78 -2.07 0.66
N VAL A 84 -19.68 -1.25 1.22
CA VAL A 84 -21.16 -1.24 0.99
C VAL A 84 -21.93 -2.36 1.68
#